data_AF-A0A385YT70-F1
#
_entry.id   AF-A0A385YT70-F1
#
_cell.length_a   1.000
_cell.length_b   1.000
_cell.length_c   1.000
_cell.angle_alpha   90.00
_cell.angle_beta   90.00
_cell.angle_gamma   90.00
#
_symmetry.space_group_name_H-M   'P 1'
#
loop_
_entity.id
_entity.type
_entity.pdbx_description
1 polymer ?
#
loop_
_entity_poly.entity_id
_entity_poly.type
_entity_poly.pdbx_seq_one_letter_code
_entity_poly.pdbx_strand_id
1 'polypeptide(L)'
;MESFKRKKKPIHFIFGGIKVRQIKFRFWDKKYNQYFKPIHEAYKGGLEDITIGLQGDLILRTMSDPAIHQSVFPERFGPLQQYTGLKDKNGVEIFEGDIAEVRNSFGTLLYTGEIDFVFGSFGIKNKGSLYETPKFSYLLVIGNIYQHPHFLEESR
;
A
#
# COMPACT_ATOMS: atom_id res chain seq x y z
N MET A 1 -26.47 3.00 -18.79
CA MET A 1 -25.52 4.14 -18.74
C MET A 1 -24.14 3.59 -18.40
N GLU A 2 -23.28 3.47 -19.41
CA GLU A 2 -21.89 3.02 -19.21
C GLU A 2 -21.13 4.05 -18.37
N SER A 3 -20.49 3.60 -17.30
CA SER A 3 -19.65 4.46 -16.48
C SER A 3 -18.40 4.85 -17.28
N PHE A 4 -18.26 6.14 -17.58
CA PHE A 4 -17.01 6.73 -18.06
C PHE A 4 -15.95 6.60 -16.96
N LYS A 5 -15.29 5.44 -16.85
CA LYS A 5 -14.06 5.29 -16.08
C LYS A 5 -12.96 6.01 -16.82
N ARG A 6 -12.85 7.33 -16.61
CA ARG A 6 -11.67 8.11 -17.02
C ARG A 6 -10.46 7.48 -16.33
N LYS A 7 -9.66 6.69 -17.06
CA LYS A 7 -8.37 6.18 -16.57
C LYS A 7 -7.53 7.42 -16.22
N LYS A 8 -7.41 7.75 -14.92
CA LYS A 8 -6.52 8.81 -14.45
C LYS A 8 -5.12 8.46 -14.97
N LYS A 9 -4.61 9.25 -15.92
CA LYS A 9 -3.22 9.10 -16.35
C LYS A 9 -2.32 9.41 -15.15
N PRO A 10 -1.30 8.57 -14.88
CA PRO A 10 -0.37 8.83 -13.79
C PRO A 10 0.31 10.18 -14.02
N ILE A 11 0.26 11.07 -13.02
CA ILE A 11 1.05 12.29 -13.03
C ILE A 11 2.51 11.87 -12.84
N HIS A 12 3.36 12.22 -13.79
CA HIS A 12 4.80 12.01 -13.72
C HIS A 12 5.45 13.35 -13.39
N PHE A 13 6.03 13.46 -12.20
CA PHE A 13 6.90 14.59 -11.88
C PHE A 13 8.28 14.30 -12.45
N ILE A 14 8.82 15.23 -13.23
CA ILE A 14 10.18 15.18 -13.78
C ILE A 14 10.95 16.33 -13.15
N PHE A 15 12.04 16.02 -12.44
CA PHE A 15 12.94 17.02 -11.87
C PHE A 15 14.33 16.80 -12.45
N GLY A 16 14.85 17.76 -13.21
CA GLY A 16 16.16 17.64 -13.87
C GLY A 16 16.30 16.42 -14.80
N GLY A 17 15.20 15.95 -15.41
CA GLY A 17 15.19 14.74 -16.26
C GLY A 17 14.99 13.42 -15.49
N ILE A 18 14.96 13.45 -14.15
CA ILE A 18 14.72 12.27 -13.31
C ILE A 18 13.22 12.10 -13.09
N LYS A 19 12.72 10.90 -13.43
CA LYS A 19 11.32 10.51 -13.17
C LYS A 19 11.15 10.24 -11.66
N VAL A 20 10.32 11.05 -11.01
CA VAL A 20 9.98 10.87 -9.60
C VAL A 20 8.90 9.78 -9.46
N ARG A 21 9.00 8.96 -8.42
CA ARG A 21 7.99 7.93 -8.13
C ARG A 21 6.63 8.55 -7.82
N GLN A 22 5.57 7.81 -8.10
CA GLN A 22 4.23 8.22 -7.68
C GLN A 22 4.11 8.15 -6.16
N ILE A 23 3.44 9.12 -5.56
CA ILE A 23 3.09 9.10 -4.14
C ILE A 23 1.65 8.60 -4.03
N LYS A 24 1.51 7.39 -3.50
CA LYS A 24 0.23 6.74 -3.22
C LYS A 24 0.30 6.11 -1.84
N PHE A 25 -0.86 5.98 -1.22
CA PHE A 25 -1.02 5.35 0.08
C PHE A 25 -2.21 4.41 0.08
N ARG A 26 -2.14 3.41 0.94
CA ARG A 26 -3.27 2.58 1.34
C ARG A 26 -3.23 2.44 2.86
N PHE A 27 -4.35 2.05 3.45
CA PHE A 27 -4.41 1.70 4.87
C PHE A 27 -5.48 0.62 5.03
N TRP A 28 -5.24 -0.27 5.99
CA TRP A 28 -6.15 -1.35 6.30
C TRP A 28 -7.32 -0.84 7.13
N ASP A 29 -8.56 -1.07 6.70
CA ASP A 29 -9.75 -0.78 7.49
C ASP A 29 -10.13 -2.01 8.31
N LYS A 30 -9.83 -1.98 9.61
CA LYS A 30 -10.13 -3.07 10.54
C LYS A 30 -11.63 -3.28 10.75
N LYS A 31 -12.47 -2.27 10.49
CA LYS A 31 -13.93 -2.41 10.60
C LYS A 31 -14.47 -3.37 9.54
N TYR A 32 -13.91 -3.32 8.33
CA TYR A 32 -14.38 -4.11 7.20
C TYR A 32 -13.40 -5.21 6.76
N ASN A 33 -12.25 -5.34 7.44
CA ASN A 33 -11.17 -6.28 7.11
C ASN A 33 -10.79 -6.23 5.63
N GLN A 34 -10.57 -5.02 5.11
CA GLN A 34 -10.09 -4.80 3.76
C GLN A 34 -9.30 -3.50 3.67
N TYR A 35 -8.49 -3.35 2.63
CA TYR A 35 -7.95 -2.04 2.27
C TYR A 35 -9.09 -1.06 1.97
N PHE A 36 -9.02 0.13 2.56
CA PHE A 36 -10.04 1.16 2.36
C PHE A 36 -10.15 1.52 0.88
N LYS A 37 -11.39 1.60 0.40
CA LYS A 37 -11.71 1.95 -0.98
C LYS A 37 -12.57 3.22 -0.96
N PRO A 38 -12.03 4.37 -1.37
CA PRO A 38 -12.81 5.59 -1.35
C PRO A 38 -13.98 5.50 -2.33
N ILE A 39 -15.09 6.13 -1.95
CA ILE A 39 -16.29 6.30 -2.76
C ILE A 39 -16.37 7.78 -3.15
N HIS A 40 -16.31 8.05 -4.46
CA HIS A 40 -16.35 9.41 -5.02
C HIS A 40 -17.55 9.60 -5.94
N GLU A 41 -18.74 9.24 -5.46
CA GLU A 41 -20.02 9.33 -6.18
C GLU A 41 -20.98 10.30 -5.48
N ALA A 42 -20.46 11.46 -5.06
CA ALA A 42 -21.23 12.45 -4.28
C ALA A 42 -22.54 12.86 -4.98
N TYR A 43 -22.57 12.90 -6.32
CA TYR A 43 -23.76 13.16 -7.12
C TYR A 43 -24.87 12.10 -7.00
N LYS A 44 -24.56 10.91 -6.48
CA LYS A 44 -25.53 9.85 -6.12
C LYS A 44 -25.70 9.70 -4.60
N GLY A 45 -25.20 10.64 -3.80
CA GLY A 45 -25.21 10.55 -2.34
C GLY A 45 -24.16 9.59 -1.76
N GLY A 46 -23.19 9.13 -2.56
CA GLY A 46 -22.11 8.25 -2.10
C GLY A 46 -20.78 9.00 -1.99
N LEU A 47 -20.39 9.43 -0.80
CA LEU A 47 -19.05 9.95 -0.52
C LEU A 47 -18.52 9.27 0.73
N GLU A 48 -17.38 8.61 0.61
CA GLU A 48 -16.56 8.16 1.72
C GLU A 48 -15.11 8.29 1.29
N ASP A 49 -14.38 9.23 1.87
CA ASP A 49 -12.98 9.48 1.52
C ASP A 49 -12.17 9.83 2.75
N ILE A 50 -10.85 9.65 2.68
CA ILE A 50 -9.95 10.00 3.78
C ILE A 50 -8.96 11.05 3.31
N THR A 51 -8.88 12.11 4.11
CA THR A 51 -7.88 13.16 3.98
C THR A 51 -6.84 12.98 5.09
N ILE A 52 -5.57 13.19 4.77
CA ILE A 52 -4.48 13.20 5.75
C ILE A 52 -4.23 14.67 6.11
N GLY A 53 -4.43 15.03 7.37
CA GLY A 53 -4.16 16.36 7.91
C GLY A 53 -2.66 16.68 7.93
N LEU A 54 -2.32 17.94 8.15
CA LEU A 54 -0.91 18.39 8.15
C LEU A 54 -0.08 17.75 9.26
N GLN A 55 -0.73 17.30 10.32
CA GLN A 55 -0.13 16.59 11.44
C GLN A 55 -0.12 15.06 11.24
N GLY A 56 -0.60 14.57 10.10
CA GLY A 56 -0.70 13.15 9.79
C GLY A 56 -1.95 12.46 10.32
N ASP A 57 -2.89 13.21 10.90
CA ASP A 57 -4.18 12.70 11.35
C ASP A 57 -5.11 12.33 10.19
N LEU A 58 -5.93 11.31 10.37
CA LEU A 58 -6.92 10.91 9.37
C LEU A 58 -8.25 11.64 9.61
N ILE A 59 -8.78 12.20 8.54
CA ILE A 59 -10.09 12.86 8.52
C ILE A 59 -10.99 12.10 7.54
N LEU A 60 -12.02 11.43 8.07
CA LEU A 60 -13.03 10.73 7.30
C LEU A 60 -14.09 11.73 6.82
N ARG A 61 -14.30 11.78 5.51
CA ARG A 61 -15.31 12.63 4.88
C ARG A 61 -16.44 11.76 4.36
N THR A 62 -17.65 12.01 4.85
CA THR A 62 -18.88 11.36 4.37
C THR A 62 -19.84 12.39 3.78
N MET A 63 -20.93 11.96 3.14
CA MET A 63 -22.02 12.88 2.75
C MET A 63 -22.86 13.34 3.94
N SER A 64 -22.99 12.49 4.96
CA SER A 64 -23.99 12.63 6.02
C SER A 64 -23.46 13.39 7.23
N ASP A 65 -22.16 13.29 7.49
CA ASP A 65 -21.53 13.82 8.69
C ASP A 65 -20.52 14.92 8.35
N PRO A 66 -20.30 15.89 9.26
CA PRO A 66 -19.12 16.73 9.21
C PRO A 66 -17.84 15.90 9.13
N ALA A 67 -16.76 16.50 8.62
CA ALA A 67 -15.46 15.84 8.56
C ALA A 67 -15.08 15.25 9.94
N ILE A 68 -14.99 13.92 10.02
CA ILE A 68 -14.82 13.19 11.28
C ILE A 68 -13.32 12.96 11.50
N HIS A 69 -12.79 13.56 12.56
CA HIS A 69 -11.40 13.34 12.97
C HIS A 69 -11.20 11.94 13.55
N GLN A 70 -10.02 11.34 13.33
CA GLN A 70 -9.67 9.99 13.76
C GLN A 70 -9.87 9.67 15.24
N SER A 71 -9.89 10.69 16.10
CA SER A 71 -10.16 10.53 17.53
C SER A 71 -11.55 9.95 17.82
N VAL A 72 -12.50 10.03 16.88
CA VAL A 72 -13.86 9.46 17.01
C VAL A 72 -13.89 7.96 16.68
N PHE A 73 -12.90 7.46 15.94
CA PHE A 73 -12.78 6.05 15.54
C PHE A 73 -11.37 5.53 15.81
N PRO A 74 -10.89 5.60 17.06
CA PRO A 74 -9.54 5.16 17.39
C PRO A 74 -9.34 3.72 16.91
N GLU A 75 -8.18 3.46 16.33
CA GLU A 75 -7.75 2.14 15.85
C GLU A 75 -8.50 1.54 14.66
N ARG A 76 -9.52 2.20 14.08
CA ARG A 76 -10.22 1.67 12.88
C ARG A 76 -9.26 1.40 11.73
N PHE A 77 -8.35 2.33 11.49
CA PHE A 77 -7.38 2.22 10.41
C PHE A 77 -6.04 1.72 10.94
N GLY A 78 -5.43 0.78 10.22
CA GLY A 78 -4.03 0.41 10.42
C GLY A 78 -3.09 1.55 10.01
N PRO A 79 -1.78 1.40 10.28
CA PRO A 79 -0.75 2.32 9.80
C PRO A 79 -0.88 2.64 8.30
N LEU A 80 -0.52 3.86 7.93
CA LEU A 80 -0.44 4.30 6.55
C LEU A 80 0.67 3.50 5.84
N GLN A 81 0.35 2.82 4.74
CA GLN A 81 1.29 2.03 3.96
C GLN A 81 1.59 2.73 2.64
N GLN A 82 2.86 3.06 2.41
CA GLN A 82 3.27 3.80 1.22
C GLN A 82 3.57 2.91 0.02
N TYR A 83 3.22 3.37 -1.18
CA TYR A 83 3.67 2.78 -2.44
C TYR A 83 5.17 2.96 -2.67
N THR A 84 5.88 1.87 -2.93
CA THR A 84 7.34 1.87 -3.17
C THR A 84 7.75 2.63 -4.43
N GLY A 85 6.86 2.78 -5.41
CA GLY A 85 7.20 3.25 -6.75
C GLY A 85 7.51 2.13 -7.74
N LEU A 86 7.50 0.87 -7.29
CA LEU A 86 7.91 -0.29 -8.06
C LEU A 86 6.74 -1.26 -8.27
N LYS A 87 6.92 -2.19 -9.20
CA LYS A 87 5.95 -3.25 -9.48
C LYS A 87 6.69 -4.58 -9.48
N ASP A 88 5.99 -5.62 -9.06
CA ASP A 88 6.50 -6.99 -9.13
C ASP A 88 6.51 -7.51 -10.58
N LYS A 89 6.96 -8.74 -10.79
CA LYS A 89 7.02 -9.36 -12.13
C LYS A 89 5.66 -9.47 -12.84
N ASN A 90 4.56 -9.48 -12.09
CA ASN A 90 3.19 -9.57 -12.60
C ASN A 90 2.54 -8.18 -12.79
N GLY A 91 3.29 -7.10 -12.54
CA GLY A 91 2.80 -5.73 -12.65
C GLY A 91 1.97 -5.25 -11.46
N VAL A 92 1.98 -6.01 -10.35
CA VAL A 92 1.33 -5.63 -9.09
C VAL A 92 2.14 -4.53 -8.43
N GLU A 93 1.47 -3.45 -8.01
CA GLU A 93 2.11 -2.36 -7.27
C GLU A 93 2.52 -2.84 -5.88
N ILE A 94 3.77 -2.58 -5.50
CA ILE A 94 4.34 -3.02 -4.22
C ILE A 94 4.24 -1.88 -3.20
N PHE A 95 3.67 -2.16 -2.04
CA PHE A 95 3.49 -1.24 -0.93
C PHE A 95 4.17 -1.78 0.33
N GLU A 96 4.41 -0.92 1.31
CA GLU A 96 4.74 -1.35 2.67
C GLU A 96 3.71 -2.34 3.22
N GLY A 97 4.20 -3.30 4.02
CA GLY A 97 3.45 -4.41 4.59
C GLY A 97 2.94 -5.45 3.59
N ASP A 98 3.28 -5.33 2.29
CA ASP A 98 3.16 -6.48 1.38
C ASP A 98 4.11 -7.59 1.81
N ILE A 99 3.71 -8.82 1.57
CA ILE A 99 4.55 -10.00 1.75
C ILE A 99 4.93 -10.49 0.36
N ALA A 100 6.23 -10.61 0.11
CA ALA A 100 6.76 -11.02 -1.18
C ALA A 100 7.68 -12.22 -1.06
N GLU A 101 7.61 -13.08 -2.06
CA GLU A 101 8.63 -14.08 -2.32
C GLU A 101 9.80 -13.43 -3.05
N VAL A 102 11.01 -13.72 -2.58
CA VAL A 102 12.25 -13.39 -3.27
C VAL A 102 12.75 -14.63 -3.98
N ARG A 103 12.82 -14.55 -5.31
CA ARG A 103 13.29 -15.66 -6.15
C ARG A 103 14.63 -15.32 -6.78
N ASN A 104 15.41 -16.33 -7.15
CA ASN A 104 16.60 -16.11 -7.99
C ASN A 104 16.19 -15.96 -9.48
N SER A 105 17.16 -15.73 -10.37
CA SER A 105 16.95 -15.62 -11.82
C SER A 105 16.35 -16.87 -12.47
N PHE A 106 16.46 -18.03 -11.82
CA PHE A 106 15.90 -19.30 -12.28
C PHE A 106 14.49 -19.55 -11.72
N GLY A 107 13.95 -18.63 -10.92
CA GLY A 107 12.63 -18.74 -10.31
C GLY A 107 12.58 -19.56 -9.02
N THR A 108 13.72 -20.02 -8.49
CA THR A 108 13.79 -20.73 -7.21
C THR A 108 13.49 -19.77 -6.06
N LEU A 109 12.58 -20.16 -5.15
CA LEU A 109 12.31 -19.41 -3.93
C LEU A 109 13.55 -19.41 -3.02
N LEU A 110 14.02 -18.22 -2.66
CA LEU A 110 15.10 -18.04 -1.69
C LEU A 110 14.52 -17.85 -0.29
N TYR A 111 13.59 -16.91 -0.16
CA TYR A 111 12.88 -16.63 1.08
C TYR A 111 11.61 -15.81 0.84
N THR A 112 10.81 -15.68 1.89
CA THR A 112 9.65 -14.79 1.96
C THR A 112 9.91 -13.70 2.99
N GLY A 113 9.45 -12.48 2.74
CA GLY A 113 9.58 -11.39 3.70
C GLY A 113 8.58 -10.27 3.48
N GLU A 114 8.51 -9.38 4.46
CA GLU A 114 7.65 -8.20 4.46
C GLU A 114 8.38 -7.01 3.82
N ILE A 115 7.67 -6.24 3.00
CA ILE A 115 8.17 -4.96 2.49
C ILE A 115 8.07 -3.91 3.60
N ASP A 116 9.20 -3.31 3.96
CA ASP A 116 9.29 -2.32 5.04
C ASP A 116 10.13 -1.11 4.60
N PHE A 117 9.95 0.05 5.22
CA PHE A 117 10.76 1.25 4.98
C PHE A 117 11.68 1.52 6.16
N VAL A 118 12.96 1.19 6.01
CA VAL A 118 13.96 1.30 7.07
C VAL A 118 15.26 1.84 6.50
N PHE A 119 15.99 2.64 7.29
CA PHE A 119 17.25 3.28 6.88
C PHE A 119 17.15 4.13 5.60
N GLY A 120 15.98 4.75 5.36
CA GLY A 120 15.77 5.66 4.23
C GLY A 120 15.49 4.97 2.89
N SER A 121 15.26 3.64 2.88
CA SER A 121 14.90 2.89 1.68
C SER A 121 13.80 1.88 1.98
N PHE A 122 13.04 1.53 0.95
CA PHE A 122 12.24 0.30 0.98
C PHE A 122 13.18 -0.91 0.90
N GLY A 123 12.92 -1.91 1.72
CA GLY A 123 13.65 -3.17 1.76
C GLY A 123 12.74 -4.32 2.15
N ILE A 124 13.29 -5.52 2.23
CA ILE A 124 12.56 -6.72 2.65
C ILE A 124 13.06 -7.16 4.00
N LYS A 125 12.14 -7.25 4.96
CA LYS A 125 12.36 -7.75 6.30
C LYS A 125 12.02 -9.22 6.37
N ASN A 126 13.03 -10.03 6.66
CA ASN A 126 12.90 -11.46 6.95
C ASN A 126 13.24 -11.70 8.43
N LYS A 127 12.67 -12.75 9.05
CA LYS A 127 12.96 -13.22 10.42
C LYS A 127 14.46 -13.44 10.71
N GLY A 128 15.33 -13.51 9.69
CA GLY A 128 16.78 -13.65 9.80
C GLY A 128 17.63 -12.35 9.83
N SER A 129 17.02 -11.17 9.96
CA SER A 129 17.71 -9.88 10.25
C SER A 129 18.48 -9.16 9.13
N LEU A 130 18.29 -9.49 7.85
CA LEU A 130 18.87 -8.70 6.75
C LEU A 130 17.79 -7.88 6.05
N TYR A 131 17.92 -6.55 6.14
CA TYR A 131 17.24 -5.62 5.23
C TYR A 131 17.98 -5.69 3.90
N GLU A 132 17.51 -6.55 3.01
CA GLU A 132 18.03 -6.60 1.66
C GLU A 132 17.26 -5.62 0.78
N THR A 133 17.96 -5.05 -0.19
CA THR A 133 17.36 -4.32 -1.32
C THR A 133 17.45 -5.20 -2.56
N PRO A 134 16.68 -6.33 -2.63
CA PRO A 134 16.75 -7.20 -3.78
C PRO A 134 16.32 -6.44 -5.03
N LYS A 135 16.78 -6.91 -6.19
CA LYS A 135 16.21 -6.44 -7.45
C LYS A 135 14.73 -6.76 -7.45
N PHE A 136 13.89 -5.73 -7.37
CA PHE A 136 12.43 -5.84 -7.32
C PHE A 136 11.84 -6.63 -8.51
N SER A 137 12.59 -6.78 -9.61
CA SER A 137 12.26 -7.67 -10.74
C SER A 137 12.12 -9.15 -10.38
N TYR A 138 12.67 -9.58 -9.24
CA TYR A 138 12.60 -10.96 -8.77
C TYR A 138 11.59 -11.18 -7.65
N LEU A 139 10.81 -10.14 -7.32
CA LEU A 139 9.77 -10.22 -6.32
C LEU A 139 8.46 -10.68 -6.95
N LEU A 140 7.71 -11.44 -6.16
CA LEU A 140 6.32 -11.77 -6.40
C LEU A 140 5.55 -11.45 -5.13
N VAL A 141 4.62 -10.49 -5.21
CA VAL A 141 3.74 -10.21 -4.07
C VAL A 141 2.76 -11.37 -3.93
N ILE A 142 2.77 -12.01 -2.76
CA ILE A 142 1.90 -13.16 -2.45
C ILE A 142 0.83 -12.83 -1.41
N GLY A 143 0.98 -11.71 -0.69
CA GLY A 143 0.03 -11.32 0.34
C GLY A 143 0.41 -10.01 1.00
N ASN A 144 -0.10 -9.80 2.21
CA ASN A 144 0.23 -8.69 3.08
C ASN A 144 0.05 -9.12 4.55
N ILE A 145 0.62 -8.36 5.47
CA ILE A 145 0.62 -8.66 6.90
C ILE A 145 -0.78 -8.76 7.55
N TYR A 146 -1.82 -8.22 6.93
CA TYR A 146 -3.19 -8.27 7.47
C TYR A 146 -3.95 -9.50 7.01
N GLN A 147 -3.91 -9.79 5.71
CA GLN A 147 -4.68 -10.89 5.12
C GLN A 147 -3.93 -12.22 5.17
N HIS A 148 -2.60 -12.19 5.17
CA HIS A 148 -1.78 -13.38 5.04
C HIS A 148 -0.60 -13.41 6.02
N PRO A 149 -0.80 -13.17 7.33
CA PRO A 149 0.29 -13.16 8.31
C PRO A 149 1.03 -14.51 8.38
N HIS A 150 0.35 -15.63 8.09
CA HIS A 150 0.91 -16.98 8.10
C HIS A 150 2.11 -17.19 7.15
N PHE A 151 2.22 -16.41 6.06
CA PHE A 151 3.37 -16.50 5.16
C PHE A 151 4.70 -16.10 5.79
N LEU A 152 4.68 -15.36 6.91
CA LEU A 152 5.87 -15.06 7.68
C LEU A 152 6.16 -16.11 8.76
N GLU A 153 5.24 -17.02 9.03
CA GLU A 153 5.37 -18.07 10.05
C GLU A 153 6.08 -19.31 9.52
N GLU A 154 5.89 -19.63 8.23
CA GLU A 154 6.42 -20.81 7.56
C GLU A 154 7.92 -20.73 7.19
N SER A 155 8.55 -19.56 7.28
CA SER A 155 9.98 -19.37 6.97
C SER A 155 10.93 -19.83 8.09
N ARG A 156 10.63 -20.97 8.73
CA ARG A 156 11.44 -21.58 9.81
C ARG A 156 12.41 -22.62 9.28
#